data_AF-U6CTA4-F1
#
_entry.id   AF-U6CTA4-F1
#
_cell.length_a   1.000
_cell.length_b   1.000
_cell.length_c   1.000
_cell.angle_alpha   90.00
_cell.angle_beta   90.00
_cell.angle_gamma   90.00
#
_symmetry.space_group_name_H-M   'P 1'
#
loop_
_entity.id
_entity.type
_entity.pdbx_description
1 polymer ?
#
loop_
_entity_poly.entity_id
_entity_poly.type
_entity_poly.pdbx_seq_one_letter_code
_entity_poly.pdbx_strand_id
1 'polypeptide(L)'
;MAVGPVWAAAGACRRVLQRAFSLHKAHSIKDMENTLQLVRNIIPPLTSQKHKGQDGRIGVIGGCQEYTGAPYFAAISALKVGADLSHVFCTREAALVIKSYSPELIVHPVLDSPSAVHDVEQWLPRLHALVVGPGLGRDDTLLENVKGILEASKARDIPVVIDADGLWLIARHPALIQGYQKAVLTPNHVEFGRLSEAVLRDPADGSDHREAVRRLSRALGNVTVVQKGERDVISDGEQGG
;
A
#
# COMPACT_ATOMS: atom_id res chain seq x y z
N MET A 1 50.43 -25.58 0.85
CA MET A 1 49.13 -25.79 1.53
C MET A 1 48.61 -24.41 1.91
N ALA A 2 47.72 -23.87 1.08
CA ALA A 2 47.20 -22.51 1.21
C ALA A 2 46.03 -22.52 2.19
N VAL A 3 46.11 -21.68 3.23
CA VAL A 3 45.05 -21.43 4.20
C VAL A 3 44.28 -20.21 3.68
N GLY A 4 43.04 -20.41 3.24
CA GLY A 4 42.18 -19.33 2.74
C GLY A 4 41.63 -18.49 3.91
N PRO A 5 41.40 -17.18 3.72
CA PRO A 5 40.84 -16.33 4.76
C PRO A 5 39.32 -16.50 4.87
N VAL A 6 38.86 -16.62 6.12
CA VAL A 6 37.48 -16.55 6.58
C VAL A 6 36.97 -15.11 6.38
N TRP A 7 35.90 -14.93 5.60
CA TRP A 7 35.15 -13.68 5.55
C TRP A 7 34.11 -13.64 6.67
N ALA A 8 34.39 -12.86 7.72
CA ALA A 8 33.39 -12.41 8.69
C ALA A 8 32.72 -11.15 8.15
N ALA A 9 31.44 -11.24 7.77
CA ALA A 9 30.62 -10.08 7.47
C ALA A 9 30.02 -9.54 8.79
N ALA A 10 30.68 -8.55 9.38
CA ALA A 10 30.02 -7.57 10.25
C ALA A 10 29.22 -6.64 9.32
N GLY A 11 27.93 -6.35 9.50
CA GLY A 11 27.25 -6.11 10.76
C GLY A 11 26.94 -4.61 10.85
N ALA A 12 25.67 -4.28 10.63
CA ALA A 12 24.98 -3.03 10.98
C ALA A 12 25.13 -1.78 10.07
N CYS A 13 24.01 -1.42 9.43
CA CYS A 13 23.40 -0.11 9.63
C CYS A 13 21.88 -0.22 9.44
N ARG A 14 21.18 -0.77 10.45
CA ARG A 14 19.71 -0.69 10.56
C ARG A 14 19.40 0.64 11.25
N ARG A 15 18.81 1.61 10.53
CA ARG A 15 18.21 2.80 11.13
C ARG A 15 16.70 2.70 11.00
N VAL A 16 16.06 2.68 12.16
CA VAL A 16 14.62 2.83 12.36
C VAL A 16 14.18 4.18 11.80
N LEU A 17 13.19 4.20 10.90
CA LEU A 17 12.49 5.42 10.51
C LEU A 17 11.46 5.76 11.59
N GLN A 18 11.71 6.85 12.31
CA GLN A 18 10.87 7.35 13.39
C GLN A 18 10.16 8.63 12.92
N ARG A 19 8.87 8.81 13.29
CA ARG A 19 8.11 10.08 13.46
C ARG A 19 7.18 10.47 12.28
N ALA A 20 5.90 10.80 12.50
CA ALA A 20 5.26 11.91 13.24
C ALA A 20 5.53 13.31 12.65
N PHE A 21 4.62 13.81 11.81
CA PHE A 21 4.59 15.19 11.30
C PHE A 21 3.76 16.06 12.22
N SER A 22 4.30 17.15 12.77
CA SER A 22 3.52 18.11 13.55
C SER A 22 3.99 19.53 13.28
N LEU A 23 3.06 20.40 12.90
CA LEU A 23 3.32 21.80 12.54
C LEU A 23 3.71 22.70 13.74
N HIS A 24 3.72 22.17 14.97
CA HIS A 24 3.91 22.98 16.19
C HIS A 24 5.04 22.48 17.13
N LYS A 25 5.91 21.58 16.67
CA LYS A 25 7.19 21.29 17.36
C LYS A 25 8.32 21.42 16.34
N ALA A 26 9.26 22.32 16.60
CA ALA A 26 10.50 22.41 15.84
C ALA A 26 11.23 21.06 15.95
N HIS A 27 11.16 20.27 14.89
CA HIS A 27 11.93 19.05 14.77
C HIS A 27 13.40 19.43 14.64
N SER A 28 14.30 18.66 15.27
CA SER A 28 15.74 18.83 15.06
C SER A 28 16.03 18.65 13.58
N ILE A 29 16.73 19.61 12.96
CA ILE A 29 17.14 19.60 11.54
C ILE A 29 17.75 18.24 11.16
N LYS A 30 18.48 17.62 12.09
CA LYS A 30 19.15 16.32 11.93
C LYS A 30 18.19 15.14 11.68
N ASP A 31 17.00 15.14 12.27
CA ASP A 31 16.02 14.07 12.06
C ASP A 31 15.41 14.16 10.66
N MET A 32 15.14 15.39 10.21
CA MET A 32 14.61 15.66 8.87
C MET A 32 15.63 15.30 7.79
N GLU A 33 16.91 15.62 8.01
CA GLU A 33 18.02 15.23 7.12
C GLU A 33 18.14 13.71 6.98
N ASN A 34 18.00 12.96 8.09
CA ASN A 34 18.05 11.50 8.06
C ASN A 34 16.89 10.89 7.23
N THR A 35 15.66 11.41 7.37
CA THR A 35 14.51 10.94 6.60
C THR A 35 14.66 11.29 5.12
N LEU A 36 15.08 12.52 4.79
CA LEU A 36 15.34 12.92 3.42
C LEU A 36 16.42 12.05 2.78
N GLN A 37 17.45 11.67 3.53
CA GLN A 37 18.48 10.76 3.04
C GLN A 37 17.92 9.36 2.76
N LEU A 38 17.04 8.85 3.63
CA LEU A 38 16.40 7.55 3.44
C LEU A 38 15.47 7.56 2.21
N VAL A 39 14.69 8.63 2.02
CA VAL A 39 13.88 8.83 0.81
C VAL A 39 14.76 8.84 -0.44
N ARG A 40 15.85 9.62 -0.44
CA ARG A 40 16.80 9.67 -1.57
C ARG A 40 17.37 8.30 -1.92
N ASN A 41 17.61 7.44 -0.93
CA ASN A 41 18.17 6.11 -1.14
C ASN A 41 17.17 5.12 -1.76
N ILE A 42 15.86 5.41 -1.72
CA ILE A 42 14.81 4.53 -2.26
C ILE A 42 14.42 4.94 -3.68
N ILE A 43 14.60 6.22 -4.06
CA ILE A 43 14.30 6.71 -5.41
C ILE A 43 15.28 6.08 -6.41
N PRO A 44 14.79 5.32 -7.41
CA PRO A 44 15.66 4.72 -8.40
C PRO A 44 16.37 5.81 -9.24
N PRO A 45 17.64 5.62 -9.60
CA PRO A 45 18.34 6.58 -10.45
C PRO A 45 17.72 6.62 -11.85
N LEU A 46 17.53 7.83 -12.36
CA LEU A 46 17.17 8.08 -13.75
C LEU A 46 18.38 7.79 -14.63
N THR A 47 18.25 6.83 -15.54
CA THR A 47 19.32 6.42 -16.46
C THR A 47 18.77 6.28 -17.87
N SER A 48 19.56 6.68 -18.86
CA SER A 48 19.21 6.58 -20.28
C SER A 48 19.18 5.14 -20.81
N GLN A 49 19.63 4.17 -20.01
CA GLN A 49 19.66 2.75 -20.37
C GLN A 49 18.32 2.05 -20.12
N LYS A 50 17.39 2.69 -19.40
CA LYS A 50 16.09 2.11 -19.07
C LYS A 50 15.04 2.49 -20.10
N HIS A 51 14.09 1.58 -20.32
CA HIS A 51 12.93 1.77 -21.17
C HIS A 51 11.64 1.87 -20.35
N LYS A 52 10.63 2.50 -20.95
CA LYS A 52 9.31 2.67 -20.35
C LYS A 52 8.77 1.37 -19.77
N GLY A 53 8.43 1.42 -18.48
CA GLY A 53 7.91 0.32 -17.69
C GLY A 53 8.95 -0.31 -16.77
N GLN A 54 10.23 0.03 -16.84
CA GLN A 54 11.25 -0.50 -15.93
C GLN A 54 11.29 0.24 -14.59
N ASP A 55 10.80 1.49 -14.53
CA ASP A 55 10.77 2.33 -13.35
C ASP A 55 9.34 2.54 -12.81
N GLY A 56 8.64 1.42 -12.57
CA GLY A 56 7.35 1.44 -11.88
C GLY A 56 6.13 1.27 -12.81
N ARG A 57 5.36 0.23 -12.54
CA ARG A 57 4.10 -0.07 -13.21
C ARG A 57 3.08 -0.31 -12.12
N ILE A 58 2.25 0.69 -11.84
CA ILE A 58 1.36 0.70 -10.67
C ILE A 58 -0.05 0.37 -11.13
N GLY A 59 -0.71 -0.56 -10.44
CA GLY A 59 -2.14 -0.83 -10.63
C GLY A 59 -2.97 -0.24 -9.51
N VAL A 60 -4.06 0.44 -9.82
CA VAL A 60 -5.06 0.89 -8.85
C VAL A 60 -6.33 0.07 -9.06
N ILE A 61 -6.77 -0.64 -8.01
CA ILE A 61 -8.02 -1.39 -7.96
C ILE A 61 -9.03 -0.56 -7.19
N GLY A 62 -10.00 0.02 -7.89
CA GLY A 62 -11.01 0.88 -7.29
C GLY A 62 -11.79 1.68 -8.33
N GLY A 63 -12.72 2.50 -7.86
CA GLY A 63 -13.65 3.22 -8.73
C GLY A 63 -14.93 2.43 -8.99
N CYS A 64 -16.02 2.93 -8.43
CA CYS A 64 -17.39 2.50 -8.68
C CYS A 64 -18.21 3.65 -9.29
N GLN A 65 -19.52 3.41 -9.48
CA GLN A 65 -20.45 4.38 -10.04
C GLN A 65 -20.41 5.75 -9.33
N GLU A 66 -20.32 5.76 -8.00
CA GLU A 66 -20.34 6.98 -7.19
C GLU A 66 -18.95 7.61 -7.03
N TYR A 67 -17.90 6.79 -6.95
CA TYR A 67 -16.56 7.22 -6.51
C TYR A 67 -15.50 7.12 -7.60
N THR A 68 -15.67 7.90 -8.65
CA THR A 68 -14.77 7.91 -9.82
C THR A 68 -13.49 8.74 -9.61
N GLY A 69 -13.50 9.73 -8.72
CA GLY A 69 -12.35 10.63 -8.50
C GLY A 69 -11.20 10.03 -7.68
N ALA A 70 -11.53 9.22 -6.67
CA ALA A 70 -10.53 8.59 -5.79
C ALA A 70 -9.49 7.72 -6.53
N PRO A 71 -9.87 6.79 -7.43
CA PRO A 71 -8.88 6.00 -8.18
C PRO A 71 -8.04 6.86 -9.14
N TYR A 72 -8.60 7.95 -9.69
CA TYR A 72 -7.83 8.90 -10.50
C TYR A 72 -6.71 9.55 -9.67
N PHE A 73 -7.02 10.07 -8.48
CA PHE A 73 -6.00 10.72 -7.65
C PHE A 73 -4.88 9.77 -7.22
N ALA A 74 -5.21 8.51 -6.90
CA ALA A 74 -4.20 7.49 -6.60
C ALA A 74 -3.29 7.24 -7.82
N ALA A 75 -3.89 7.04 -9.00
CA ALA A 75 -3.17 6.71 -10.22
C ALA A 75 -2.30 7.87 -10.76
N ILE A 76 -2.86 9.08 -10.83
CA ILE A 76 -2.11 10.23 -11.33
C ILE A 76 -0.98 10.62 -10.37
N SER A 77 -1.16 10.41 -9.07
CA SER A 77 -0.10 10.65 -8.08
C SER A 77 1.07 9.70 -8.29
N ALA A 78 0.82 8.43 -8.63
CA ALA A 78 1.87 7.48 -8.98
C ALA A 78 2.73 7.96 -10.16
N LEU A 79 2.09 8.46 -11.23
CA LEU A 79 2.81 9.06 -12.36
C LEU A 79 3.61 10.29 -11.95
N LYS A 80 3.01 11.19 -11.15
CA LYS A 80 3.67 12.42 -10.69
C LYS A 80 4.90 12.19 -9.82
N VAL A 81 4.94 11.08 -9.07
CA VAL A 81 6.12 10.71 -8.25
C VAL A 81 7.14 9.86 -9.02
N GLY A 82 6.91 9.58 -10.30
CA GLY A 82 7.89 9.00 -11.22
C GLY A 82 7.61 7.57 -11.69
N ALA A 83 6.41 7.01 -11.48
CA ALA A 83 6.05 5.74 -12.11
C ALA A 83 5.94 5.87 -13.63
N ASP A 84 6.51 4.93 -14.38
CA ASP A 84 6.43 4.93 -15.85
C ASP A 84 5.02 4.68 -16.40
N LEU A 85 4.24 3.85 -15.71
CA LEU A 85 2.89 3.44 -16.11
C LEU A 85 1.97 3.36 -14.89
N SER A 86 0.75 3.86 -15.07
CA SER A 86 -0.31 3.70 -14.09
C SER A 86 -1.56 3.14 -14.76
N HIS A 87 -2.01 2.01 -14.21
CA HIS A 87 -3.21 1.30 -14.63
C HIS A 87 -4.31 1.52 -13.59
N VAL A 88 -5.55 1.73 -14.04
CA VAL A 88 -6.73 1.80 -13.18
C VAL A 88 -7.67 0.69 -13.60
N PHE A 89 -7.94 -0.25 -12.70
CA PHE A 89 -8.98 -1.25 -12.86
C PHE A 89 -10.18 -0.75 -12.07
N CYS A 90 -11.28 -0.48 -12.76
CA CYS A 90 -12.50 0.10 -12.19
C CYS A 90 -13.74 -0.59 -12.74
N THR A 91 -14.92 -0.21 -12.25
CA THR A 91 -16.18 -0.62 -12.89
C THR A 91 -16.36 0.06 -14.25
N ARG A 92 -17.23 -0.50 -15.09
CA ARG A 92 -17.53 0.04 -16.42
C ARG A 92 -18.04 1.49 -16.37
N GLU A 93 -18.89 1.81 -15.40
CA GLU A 93 -19.51 3.14 -15.22
C GLU A 93 -18.47 4.19 -14.84
N ALA A 94 -17.46 3.82 -14.05
CA ALA A 94 -16.41 4.73 -13.61
C ALA A 94 -15.42 5.08 -14.73
N ALA A 95 -15.25 4.19 -15.71
CA ALA A 95 -14.13 4.24 -16.64
C ALA A 95 -14.13 5.47 -17.55
N LEU A 96 -15.30 5.88 -18.07
CA LEU A 96 -15.37 7.04 -18.97
C LEU A 96 -14.98 8.33 -18.26
N VAL A 97 -15.41 8.48 -17.00
CA VAL A 97 -15.09 9.65 -16.17
C VAL A 97 -13.59 9.68 -15.84
N ILE A 98 -13.01 8.55 -15.43
CA ILE A 98 -11.58 8.49 -15.12
C ILE A 98 -10.73 8.77 -16.37
N LYS A 99 -11.11 8.22 -17.53
CA LYS A 99 -10.42 8.45 -18.81
C LYS A 99 -10.48 9.92 -19.26
N SER A 100 -11.52 10.66 -18.90
CA SER A 100 -11.65 12.07 -19.31
C SER A 100 -10.76 13.01 -18.50
N TYR A 101 -10.30 12.60 -17.31
CA TYR A 101 -9.41 13.41 -16.48
C TYR A 101 -7.95 13.42 -16.97
N SER A 102 -7.45 12.32 -17.55
CA SER A 102 -6.11 12.28 -18.14
C SER A 102 -5.97 11.18 -19.20
N PRO A 103 -5.39 11.51 -20.38
CA PRO A 103 -5.09 10.51 -21.41
C PRO A 103 -3.87 9.63 -21.07
N GLU A 104 -3.12 9.94 -20.01
CA GLU A 104 -1.92 9.20 -19.62
C GLU A 104 -2.23 7.90 -18.86
N LEU A 105 -3.41 7.83 -18.23
CA LEU A 105 -3.85 6.67 -17.45
C LEU A 105 -4.36 5.56 -18.35
N ILE A 106 -3.96 4.32 -18.06
CA ILE A 106 -4.48 3.13 -18.73
C ILE A 106 -5.65 2.59 -17.91
N VAL A 107 -6.87 2.86 -18.36
CA VAL A 107 -8.09 2.54 -17.60
C VAL A 107 -8.80 1.29 -18.16
N HIS A 108 -8.98 0.30 -17.30
CA HIS A 108 -9.54 -1.02 -17.55
C HIS A 108 -10.92 -1.19 -16.88
N PRO A 109 -12.03 -1.13 -17.65
CA PRO A 109 -13.40 -1.29 -17.15
C PRO A 109 -13.75 -2.78 -16.95
N VAL A 110 -13.21 -3.40 -15.90
CA VAL A 110 -13.30 -4.87 -15.73
C VAL A 110 -13.81 -5.32 -14.36
N LEU A 111 -13.83 -4.46 -13.34
CA LEU A 111 -14.02 -4.93 -11.95
C LEU A 111 -15.42 -5.46 -11.64
N ASP A 112 -16.43 -5.03 -12.38
CA ASP A 112 -17.83 -5.45 -12.27
C ASP A 112 -18.17 -6.63 -13.21
N SER A 113 -17.18 -7.16 -13.95
CA SER A 113 -17.36 -8.34 -14.80
C SER A 113 -17.32 -9.64 -13.97
N PRO A 114 -18.09 -10.69 -14.34
CA PRO A 114 -17.91 -12.03 -13.79
C PRO A 114 -16.49 -12.60 -14.02
N SER A 115 -15.79 -12.11 -15.04
CA SER A 115 -14.40 -12.48 -15.37
C SER A 115 -13.34 -11.57 -14.73
N ALA A 116 -13.73 -10.63 -13.86
CA ALA A 116 -12.85 -9.58 -13.33
C ALA A 116 -11.52 -10.11 -12.80
N VAL A 117 -11.55 -11.19 -12.00
CA VAL A 117 -10.35 -11.80 -11.42
C VAL A 117 -9.41 -12.27 -12.54
N HIS A 118 -9.93 -13.01 -13.52
CA HIS A 118 -9.16 -13.49 -14.66
C HIS A 118 -8.57 -12.34 -15.49
N ASP A 119 -9.38 -11.34 -15.79
CA ASP A 119 -8.97 -10.22 -16.64
C ASP A 119 -7.86 -9.38 -15.97
N VAL A 120 -7.96 -9.15 -14.66
CA VAL A 120 -6.93 -8.45 -13.89
C VAL A 120 -5.69 -9.32 -13.71
N GLU A 121 -5.84 -10.62 -13.50
CA GLU A 121 -4.73 -11.58 -13.37
C GLU A 121 -3.78 -11.57 -14.57
N GLN A 122 -4.29 -11.34 -15.78
CA GLN A 122 -3.46 -11.22 -16.98
C GLN A 122 -2.48 -10.03 -16.93
N TRP A 123 -2.82 -8.99 -16.16
CA TRP A 123 -1.98 -7.81 -15.99
C TRP A 123 -1.03 -7.91 -14.80
N LEU A 124 -1.37 -8.69 -13.76
CA LEU A 124 -0.56 -8.81 -12.54
C LEU A 124 0.94 -9.07 -12.80
N PRO A 125 1.37 -9.96 -13.73
CA PRO A 125 2.79 -10.19 -14.01
C PRO A 125 3.56 -8.95 -14.48
N ARG A 126 2.85 -7.92 -14.94
CA ARG A 126 3.42 -6.66 -15.42
C ARG A 126 3.45 -5.59 -14.34
N LEU A 127 2.75 -5.76 -13.23
CA LEU A 127 2.62 -4.71 -12.20
C LEU A 127 3.69 -4.89 -11.13
N HIS A 128 4.28 -3.78 -10.69
CA HIS A 128 5.28 -3.76 -9.62
C HIS A 128 4.65 -3.57 -8.24
N ALA A 129 3.48 -2.94 -8.17
CA ALA A 129 2.69 -2.80 -6.95
C ALA A 129 1.23 -2.52 -7.29
N LEU A 130 0.34 -2.81 -6.34
CA LEU A 130 -1.06 -2.45 -6.40
C LEU A 130 -1.45 -1.47 -5.29
N VAL A 131 -2.43 -0.63 -5.58
CA VAL A 131 -3.19 0.15 -4.60
C VAL A 131 -4.64 -0.33 -4.66
N VAL A 132 -5.22 -0.74 -3.55
CA VAL A 132 -6.56 -1.35 -3.50
C VAL A 132 -7.45 -0.57 -2.55
N GLY A 133 -8.63 -0.18 -3.05
CA GLY A 133 -9.68 0.43 -2.25
C GLY A 133 -10.10 1.87 -2.59
N PRO A 134 -9.28 2.75 -3.21
CA PRO A 134 -9.72 4.10 -3.56
C PRO A 134 -10.99 4.11 -4.42
N GLY A 135 -12.10 4.56 -3.82
CA GLY A 135 -13.40 4.61 -4.48
C GLY A 135 -13.98 3.24 -4.84
N LEU A 136 -13.59 2.17 -4.13
CA LEU A 136 -14.08 0.83 -4.42
C LEU A 136 -15.58 0.67 -4.11
N GLY A 137 -16.10 1.38 -3.11
CA GLY A 137 -17.45 1.14 -2.63
C GLY A 137 -17.57 -0.19 -1.89
N ARG A 138 -18.81 -0.62 -1.63
CA ARG A 138 -19.10 -1.79 -0.79
C ARG A 138 -20.16 -2.71 -1.38
N ASP A 139 -20.24 -2.76 -2.70
CA ASP A 139 -21.05 -3.76 -3.40
C ASP A 139 -20.43 -5.15 -3.21
N ASP A 140 -21.25 -6.12 -2.78
CA ASP A 140 -20.76 -7.46 -2.42
C ASP A 140 -20.14 -8.20 -3.62
N THR A 141 -20.68 -8.02 -4.83
CA THR A 141 -20.16 -8.68 -6.05
C THR A 141 -18.79 -8.13 -6.40
N LEU A 142 -18.65 -6.81 -6.38
CA LEU A 142 -17.37 -6.12 -6.61
C LEU A 142 -16.33 -6.52 -5.56
N LEU A 143 -16.72 -6.61 -4.29
CA LEU A 143 -15.82 -6.99 -3.21
C LEU A 143 -15.33 -8.44 -3.32
N GLU A 144 -16.16 -9.38 -3.78
CA GLU A 144 -15.72 -10.76 -4.04
C GLU A 144 -14.71 -10.83 -5.20
N ASN A 145 -14.93 -10.03 -6.25
CA ASN A 145 -13.94 -9.90 -7.33
C ASN A 145 -12.60 -9.35 -6.80
N VAL A 146 -12.64 -8.30 -5.97
CA VAL A 146 -11.43 -7.69 -5.38
C VAL A 146 -10.71 -8.65 -4.45
N LYS A 147 -11.45 -9.47 -3.70
CA LYS A 147 -10.90 -10.53 -2.87
C LYS A 147 -10.09 -11.52 -3.70
N GLY A 148 -10.63 -12.03 -4.81
CA GLY A 148 -9.92 -12.91 -5.72
C GLY A 148 -8.67 -12.25 -6.33
N ILE A 149 -8.76 -10.96 -6.69
CA ILE A 149 -7.61 -10.19 -7.19
C ILE A 149 -6.51 -10.07 -6.13
N LEU A 150 -6.85 -9.81 -4.87
CA LEU A 150 -5.89 -9.74 -3.76
C LEU A 150 -5.21 -11.09 -3.51
N GLU A 151 -5.96 -12.19 -3.53
CA GLU A 151 -5.43 -13.55 -3.40
C GLU A 151 -4.44 -13.86 -4.53
N ALA A 152 -4.81 -13.56 -5.77
CA ALA A 152 -3.94 -13.74 -6.94
C ALA A 152 -2.68 -12.86 -6.88
N SER A 153 -2.80 -11.64 -6.36
CA SER A 153 -1.68 -10.69 -6.19
C SER A 153 -0.70 -11.18 -5.13
N LYS A 154 -1.22 -11.68 -4.00
CA LYS A 154 -0.43 -12.28 -2.92
C LYS A 154 0.27 -13.56 -3.38
N ALA A 155 -0.41 -14.41 -4.15
CA ALA A 155 0.19 -15.63 -4.72
C ALA A 155 1.37 -15.34 -5.67
N ARG A 156 1.40 -14.13 -6.25
CA ARG A 156 2.49 -13.65 -7.12
C ARG A 156 3.50 -12.77 -6.39
N ASP A 157 3.37 -12.62 -5.07
CA ASP A 157 4.29 -11.84 -4.23
C ASP A 157 4.40 -10.35 -4.66
N ILE A 158 3.30 -9.80 -5.18
CA ILE A 158 3.19 -8.39 -5.62
C ILE A 158 2.88 -7.49 -4.42
N PRO A 159 3.69 -6.46 -4.12
CA PRO A 159 3.39 -5.48 -3.07
C PRO A 159 2.02 -4.83 -3.23
N VAL A 160 1.29 -4.67 -2.11
CA VAL A 160 -0.05 -4.07 -2.11
C VAL A 160 -0.18 -2.98 -1.06
N VAL A 161 -0.75 -1.84 -1.44
CA VAL A 161 -1.19 -0.79 -0.53
C VAL A 161 -2.70 -0.89 -0.42
N ILE A 162 -3.22 -1.04 0.80
CA ILE A 162 -4.65 -1.11 1.07
C ILE A 162 -5.09 0.19 1.73
N ASP A 163 -6.08 0.86 1.14
CA ASP A 163 -6.63 2.13 1.62
C ASP A 163 -8.17 2.11 1.53
N ALA A 164 -8.82 3.04 2.22
CA ALA A 164 -10.28 3.28 2.15
C ALA A 164 -11.13 2.00 2.25
N ASP A 165 -12.01 1.73 1.28
CA ASP A 165 -12.89 0.55 1.31
C ASP A 165 -12.13 -0.77 1.12
N GLY A 166 -10.88 -0.74 0.67
CA GLY A 166 -9.98 -1.90 0.76
C GLY A 166 -9.73 -2.29 2.22
N LEU A 167 -9.58 -1.32 3.12
CA LEU A 167 -9.43 -1.58 4.56
C LEU A 167 -10.73 -2.11 5.16
N TRP A 168 -11.87 -1.67 4.65
CA TRP A 168 -13.17 -2.23 5.04
C TRP A 168 -13.27 -3.71 4.65
N LEU A 169 -12.81 -4.09 3.46
CA LEU A 169 -12.73 -5.49 3.03
C LEU A 169 -11.81 -6.31 3.96
N ILE A 170 -10.62 -5.77 4.28
CA ILE A 170 -9.67 -6.43 5.19
C ILE A 170 -10.24 -6.57 6.61
N ALA A 171 -10.99 -5.60 7.13
CA ALA A 171 -11.61 -5.72 8.44
C ALA A 171 -12.61 -6.89 8.50
N ARG A 172 -13.30 -7.20 7.39
CA ARG A 172 -14.19 -8.37 7.31
C ARG A 172 -13.46 -9.68 7.04
N HIS A 173 -12.33 -9.61 6.34
CA HIS A 173 -11.54 -10.77 5.96
C HIS A 173 -10.03 -10.57 6.23
N PRO A 174 -9.59 -10.50 7.51
CA PRO A 174 -8.19 -10.23 7.83
C PRO A 174 -7.21 -11.26 7.23
N ALA A 175 -7.68 -12.50 7.03
CA ALA A 175 -6.92 -13.59 6.44
C ALA A 175 -6.32 -13.26 5.04
N LEU A 176 -6.93 -12.33 4.30
CA LEU A 176 -6.43 -11.93 2.98
C LEU A 176 -5.00 -11.39 3.05
N ILE A 177 -4.69 -10.60 4.07
CA ILE A 177 -3.38 -9.97 4.24
C ILE A 177 -2.56 -10.56 5.40
N GLN A 178 -3.12 -11.52 6.15
CA GLN A 178 -2.44 -12.15 7.27
C GLN A 178 -1.08 -12.70 6.85
N GLY A 179 -0.03 -12.29 7.56
CA GLY A 179 1.37 -12.67 7.33
C GLY A 179 1.99 -12.10 6.05
N TYR A 180 1.29 -11.23 5.32
CA TYR A 180 1.78 -10.71 4.04
C TYR A 180 2.54 -9.40 4.23
N GLN A 181 3.83 -9.49 4.56
CA GLN A 181 4.66 -8.34 4.91
C GLN A 181 4.88 -7.33 3.76
N LYS A 182 4.53 -7.69 2.51
CA LYS A 182 4.48 -6.76 1.38
C LYS A 182 3.18 -5.96 1.27
N ALA A 183 2.25 -6.15 2.20
CA ALA A 183 1.08 -5.30 2.35
C ALA A 183 1.40 -4.08 3.24
N VAL A 184 0.83 -2.94 2.86
CA VAL A 184 0.83 -1.71 3.66
C VAL A 184 -0.61 -1.27 3.84
N LEU A 185 -1.06 -1.16 5.09
CA LEU A 185 -2.39 -0.64 5.43
C LEU A 185 -2.28 0.86 5.75
N THR A 186 -3.20 1.67 5.25
CA THR A 186 -3.18 3.14 5.46
C THR A 186 -4.42 3.70 6.19
N PRO A 187 -4.86 3.11 7.32
CA PRO A 187 -6.12 3.51 7.95
C PRO A 187 -6.08 4.91 8.56
N ASN A 188 -7.16 5.66 8.40
CA ASN A 188 -7.47 6.78 9.30
C ASN A 188 -7.92 6.27 10.69
N HIS A 189 -8.21 7.19 11.62
CA HIS A 189 -8.64 6.83 12.98
C HIS A 189 -9.86 5.89 13.03
N VAL A 190 -10.87 6.12 12.20
CA VAL A 190 -12.10 5.32 12.18
C VAL A 190 -11.84 3.93 11.57
N GLU A 191 -11.11 3.87 10.47
CA GLU A 191 -10.72 2.62 9.82
C GLU A 191 -9.82 1.77 10.72
N PHE A 192 -8.92 2.42 11.46
CA PHE A 192 -8.02 1.77 12.41
C PHE A 192 -8.80 1.12 13.56
N GLY A 193 -9.81 1.81 14.11
CA GLY A 193 -10.68 1.27 15.14
C GLY A 193 -11.38 -0.01 14.68
N ARG A 194 -11.96 0.00 13.47
CA ARG A 194 -12.61 -1.17 12.87
C ARG A 194 -11.65 -2.33 12.65
N LEU A 195 -10.47 -2.06 12.12
CA LEU A 195 -9.44 -3.09 11.91
C LEU A 195 -8.96 -3.68 13.24
N SER A 196 -8.73 -2.83 14.24
CA SER A 196 -8.29 -3.25 15.57
C SER A 196 -9.33 -4.12 16.24
N GLU A 197 -10.60 -3.73 16.21
CA GLU A 197 -11.70 -4.53 16.74
C GLU A 197 -11.80 -5.90 16.05
N ALA A 198 -11.74 -5.92 14.71
CA ALA A 198 -11.83 -7.15 13.93
C ALA A 198 -10.66 -8.13 14.18
N VAL A 199 -9.45 -7.60 14.39
CA VAL A 199 -8.22 -8.41 14.48
C VAL A 199 -7.88 -8.75 15.93
N LEU A 200 -7.92 -7.78 16.83
CA LEU A 200 -7.48 -7.93 18.22
C LEU A 200 -8.60 -8.45 19.14
N ARG A 201 -9.88 -8.30 18.74
CA ARG A 201 -11.06 -8.67 19.54
C ARG A 201 -11.11 -8.00 20.93
N ASP A 202 -10.44 -6.88 21.07
CA ASP A 202 -10.26 -6.14 22.32
C ASP A 202 -10.34 -4.65 22.00
N PRO A 203 -11.20 -3.85 22.67
CA PRO A 203 -11.16 -2.40 22.55
C PRO A 203 -9.76 -1.91 22.89
N ALA A 204 -9.30 -0.86 22.23
CA ALA A 204 -8.04 -0.23 22.59
C ALA A 204 -8.16 0.36 24.01
N ASP A 205 -7.85 -0.44 25.03
CA ASP A 205 -7.51 0.02 26.37
C ASP A 205 -6.45 1.12 26.23
N GLY A 206 -6.55 2.16 27.07
CA GLY A 206 -5.85 3.46 27.04
C GLY A 206 -4.31 3.44 27.01
N SER A 207 -3.77 2.60 26.14
CA SER A 207 -2.39 2.36 25.80
C SER A 207 -1.92 3.42 24.82
N ASP A 208 -0.61 3.65 24.81
CA ASP A 208 0.04 4.55 23.86
C ASP A 208 -0.44 4.22 22.43
N HIS A 209 -0.88 5.25 21.69
CA HIS A 209 -1.31 5.15 20.30
C HIS A 209 -0.28 4.39 19.43
N ARG A 210 1.02 4.51 19.74
CA ARG A 210 2.07 3.76 19.04
C ARG A 210 2.02 2.26 19.33
N GLU A 211 1.73 1.91 20.57
CA GLU A 211 1.58 0.53 20.99
C GLU A 211 0.38 -0.13 20.31
N ALA A 212 -0.73 0.60 20.18
CA ALA A 212 -1.91 0.11 19.47
C ALA A 212 -1.59 -0.25 18.01
N VAL A 213 -0.93 0.64 17.26
CA VAL A 213 -0.52 0.36 15.86
C VAL A 213 0.40 -0.85 15.78
N ARG A 214 1.37 -0.94 16.70
CA ARG A 214 2.32 -2.05 16.78
C ARG A 214 1.63 -3.38 17.08
N ARG A 215 0.67 -3.40 18.01
CA ARG A 215 -0.14 -4.58 18.35
C ARG A 215 -0.95 -5.05 17.14
N LEU A 216 -1.61 -4.13 16.43
CA LEU A 216 -2.35 -4.46 15.20
C LEU A 216 -1.43 -5.06 14.14
N SER A 217 -0.29 -4.42 13.87
CA SER A 217 0.70 -4.92 12.90
C SER A 217 1.18 -6.33 13.23
N ARG A 218 1.52 -6.60 14.50
CA ARG A 218 1.91 -7.95 14.97
C ARG A 218 0.80 -8.97 14.80
N ALA A 219 -0.42 -8.62 15.19
CA ALA A 219 -1.55 -9.53 15.10
C ALA A 219 -1.87 -9.89 13.64
N LEU A 220 -1.58 -8.99 12.70
CA LEU A 220 -1.66 -9.24 11.26
C LEU A 220 -0.44 -9.99 10.68
N GLY A 221 0.54 -10.38 11.50
CA GLY A 221 1.75 -11.08 11.06
C GLY A 221 2.82 -10.16 10.49
N ASN A 222 3.07 -9.03 11.18
CA ASN A 222 4.08 -8.02 10.81
C ASN A 222 3.79 -7.30 9.49
N VAL A 223 2.51 -7.08 9.20
CA VAL A 223 2.06 -6.23 8.09
C VAL A 223 2.31 -4.77 8.46
N THR A 224 2.84 -3.97 7.53
CA THR A 224 3.08 -2.54 7.82
C THR A 224 1.75 -1.79 7.93
N VAL A 225 1.59 -1.03 9.02
CA VAL A 225 0.43 -0.17 9.25
C VAL A 225 0.88 1.28 9.36
N VAL A 226 0.24 2.14 8.58
CA VAL A 226 0.39 3.60 8.58
C VAL A 226 -0.92 4.19 9.09
N GLN A 227 -1.03 4.40 10.40
CA GLN A 227 -2.22 5.05 10.97
C GLN A 227 -2.14 6.56 10.71
N LYS A 228 -3.04 7.06 9.86
CA LYS A 228 -3.15 8.47 9.47
C LYS A 228 -3.79 9.30 10.59
N GLY A 229 -3.23 10.46 10.88
CA GLY A 229 -3.77 11.40 11.86
C GLY A 229 -3.07 12.75 11.84
N GLU A 230 -3.21 13.55 12.90
CA GLU A 230 -2.40 14.78 13.02
C GLU A 230 -0.90 14.47 12.97
N ARG A 231 -0.52 13.31 13.50
CA ARG A 231 0.81 12.72 13.42
C ARG A 231 0.67 11.27 12.99
N ASP A 232 1.15 10.96 11.80
CA ASP A 232 1.14 9.59 11.33
C ASP A 232 2.05 8.69 12.17
N VAL A 233 1.56 7.49 12.46
CA VAL A 233 2.32 6.43 13.15
C VAL A 233 2.48 5.25 12.21
N ILE A 234 3.73 4.86 11.97
CA ILE A 234 4.11 3.76 11.09
C ILE A 234 4.71 2.65 11.95
N SER A 235 4.26 1.40 11.77
CA SER A 235 4.86 0.22 12.41
C SER A 235 4.76 -1.02 11.53
N ASP A 236 5.82 -1.83 11.52
CA ASP A 236 5.92 -3.18 10.95
C ASP A 236 5.82 -4.28 12.05
N GLY A 237 5.47 -3.89 13.27
CA GLY A 237 5.30 -4.79 14.39
C GLY A 237 6.60 -5.12 15.13
N GLU A 238 7.78 -4.73 14.65
CA GLU A 238 9.01 -4.91 15.43
C GLU A 238 9.10 -3.85 16.56
N GLN A 239 9.74 -4.21 17.68
CA GLN A 239 10.16 -3.20 18.65
C GLN A 239 11.41 -2.54 18.08
N GLY A 240 11.34 -1.24 17.79
CA GLY A 240 12.54 -0.48 17.43
C GLY A 240 13.59 -0.64 18.54
N GLY A 241 14.79 -1.07 18.16
CA GLY A 241 16.01 -0.81 18.92
C GLY A 241 16.52 0.60 18.69
#